data_AF-A0A5C7LF20-F1
#
_entry.id   AF-A0A5C7LF20-F1
#
_cell.length_a   1.000
_cell.length_b   1.000
_cell.length_c   1.000
_cell.angle_alpha   90.00
_cell.angle_beta   90.00
_cell.angle_gamma   90.00
#
_symmetry.space_group_name_H-M   'P 1'
#
loop_
_entity.id
_entity.type
_entity.pdbx_description
1 polymer ?
#
loop_
_entity_poly.entity_id
_entity_poly.type
_entity_poly.pdbx_seq_one_letter_code
_entity_poly.pdbx_strand_id
1 'polypeptide(L)' 'MGCPAIPNEFDFLDSEMSLKGLPVNELAELRKSEPVHWVDVPGGTGGFGDKGYWLVTKHKDVKDVSLRS' A
#
# COMPACT_ATOMS: atom_id res chain seq x y z
N MET A 1 -14.30 -7.22 -9.03
CA MET A 1 -13.20 -6.92 -8.10
C MET A 1 -12.92 -8.19 -7.33
N GLY A 2 -11.66 -8.63 -7.33
CA GLY A 2 -11.24 -9.83 -6.62
C GLY A 2 -10.35 -9.42 -5.46
N CYS A 3 -10.34 -10.21 -4.39
CA CYS A 3 -9.39 -10.01 -3.29
C CYS A 3 -7.95 -10.10 -3.85
N PRO A 4 -7.05 -9.14 -3.54
CA PRO A 4 -5.66 -9.22 -3.95
C PRO A 4 -5.01 -10.48 -3.37
N ALA A 5 -4.14 -11.12 -4.16
CA ALA A 5 -3.38 -12.29 -3.72
C ALA A 5 -2.13 -11.85 -2.94
N ILE A 6 -2.30 -11.04 -1.90
CA ILE A 6 -1.23 -10.48 -1.07
C ILE A 6 -1.48 -10.91 0.38
N PRO A 7 -0.46 -11.35 1.13
CA PRO A 7 -0.62 -11.68 2.54
C PRO A 7 -1.14 -10.48 3.34
N ASN A 8 -2.08 -10.70 4.25
CA ASN A 8 -2.62 -9.63 5.10
C ASN A 8 -1.54 -8.98 5.99
N GLU A 9 -0.48 -9.71 6.30
CA GLU A 9 0.64 -9.29 7.14
C GLU A 9 1.76 -8.62 6.33
N PHE A 10 1.57 -8.40 5.02
CA PHE A 10 2.59 -7.81 4.16
C PHE A 10 2.76 -6.32 4.48
N ASP A 11 3.90 -5.96 5.06
CA ASP A 11 4.23 -4.58 5.40
C ASP A 11 4.95 -3.88 4.23
N PHE A 12 4.25 -2.96 3.56
CA PHE A 12 4.82 -2.15 2.49
C PHE A 12 5.80 -1.07 2.98
N LEU A 13 5.86 -0.82 4.29
CA LEU A 13 6.75 0.15 4.93
C LEU A 13 7.94 -0.51 5.63
N ASP A 14 8.11 -1.83 5.51
CA ASP A 14 9.26 -2.55 6.08
C ASP A 14 10.57 -2.03 5.45
N SER A 15 11.40 -1.39 6.28
CA SER A 15 12.69 -0.85 5.86
C SER A 15 13.68 -1.95 5.43
N GLU A 16 13.62 -3.12 6.05
CA GLU A 16 14.48 -4.25 5.70
C GLU A 16 14.13 -4.82 4.33
N MET A 17 12.87 -4.70 3.91
CA MET A 17 12.43 -5.07 2.58
C MET A 17 13.15 -4.25 1.50
N SER A 18 13.25 -2.94 1.71
CA SER A 18 13.90 -2.01 0.78
C SER A 18 15.38 -2.34 0.54
N LEU A 19 16.05 -2.99 1.50
CA LEU A 19 17.43 -3.47 1.34
C LEU A 19 17.53 -4.70 0.41
N LYS A 20 16.47 -5.51 0.35
CA LYS A 20 16.40 -6.76 -0.43
C LYS A 20 15.86 -6.51 -1.84
N GLY A 21 15.01 -5.50 -2.02
CA GLY A 21 14.42 -5.14 -3.30
C GLY A 21 13.13 -4.32 -3.15
N LEU A 22 12.39 -4.18 -4.25
CA LEU A 22 11.12 -3.45 -4.29
C LEU A 22 9.93 -4.42 -4.43
N PRO A 23 8.75 -4.14 -3.82
CA PRO A 23 7.53 -4.96 -3.90
C PRO A 23 6.82 -4.83 -5.26
N VAL A 24 7.54 -5.09 -6.35
CA VAL A 24 7.04 -4.83 -7.71
C VAL A 24 5.83 -5.71 -8.03
N ASN A 25 5.86 -6.98 -7.61
CA ASN A 25 4.80 -7.95 -7.89
C ASN A 25 3.54 -7.65 -7.07
N GLU A 26 3.70 -7.35 -5.79
CA GLU A 26 2.63 -7.02 -4.87
C GLU A 26 1.93 -5.73 -5.31
N LEU A 27 2.70 -4.70 -5.66
CA LEU A 27 2.14 -3.47 -6.22
C LEU A 27 1.45 -3.70 -7.57
N ALA A 28 1.91 -4.65 -8.39
CA ALA A 28 1.26 -4.99 -9.66
C ALA A 28 -0.10 -5.69 -9.44
N GLU A 29 -0.17 -6.61 -8.47
CA GLU A 29 -1.42 -7.26 -8.10
C GLU A 29 -2.44 -6.27 -7.52
N LEU A 30 -2.02 -5.34 -6.66
CA LEU A 30 -2.90 -4.27 -6.18
C LEU A 30 -3.43 -3.42 -7.33
N ARG A 31 -2.57 -2.94 -8.24
CA ARG A 31 -3.00 -2.14 -9.40
C ARG A 31 -4.08 -2.84 -10.23
N LYS A 32 -4.02 -4.17 -10.31
CA LYS A 32 -4.95 -5.00 -11.09
C LYS A 32 -6.26 -5.29 -10.35
N SER A 33 -6.19 -5.61 -9.06
CA SER A 33 -7.31 -6.16 -8.29
C SER A 33 -7.98 -5.15 -7.35
N GLU A 34 -7.19 -4.35 -6.65
CA GLU A 34 -7.63 -3.38 -5.63
C GLU A 34 -6.64 -2.18 -5.58
N PRO A 35 -6.76 -1.21 -6.51
CA PRO A 35 -5.73 -0.20 -6.73
C PRO A 35 -5.66 0.88 -5.64
N VAL A 36 -6.72 1.00 -4.85
CA VAL A 36 -6.79 1.79 -3.62
C VAL A 36 -7.10 0.80 -2.50
N HIS A 37 -6.12 0.50 -1.67
CA HIS A 37 -6.16 -0.60 -0.70
C HIS A 37 -5.86 -0.08 0.71
N TRP A 38 -6.64 -0.53 1.70
CA TRP A 38 -6.40 -0.21 3.10
C TRP A 38 -5.44 -1.22 3.71
N VAL A 39 -4.31 -0.72 4.23
CA VAL A 39 -3.36 -1.53 5.00
C VAL A 39 -3.67 -1.33 6.47
N ASP A 40 -4.06 -2.41 7.15
CA ASP A 40 -4.38 -2.38 8.57
C ASP A 40 -3.10 -2.43 9.41
N VAL A 41 -2.99 -1.51 10.36
CA VAL A 41 -1.88 -1.43 11.30
C VAL A 41 -2.45 -1.13 12.68
N PRO A 42 -3.04 -2.13 13.38
CA PRO A 42 -3.81 -1.90 14.60
C PRO A 42 -3.05 -1.20 15.74
N GLY A 43 -1.72 -1.37 15.77
CA GLY A 43 -0.83 -0.79 16.77
C GLY A 43 -0.14 0.51 16.34
N GLY A 44 -0.42 1.02 15.14
CA GLY A 44 0.36 2.10 14.52
C GLY A 44 1.68 1.62 13.91
N THR A 45 2.28 2.46 13.05
CA THR A 45 3.56 2.19 12.38
C THR A 45 4.27 3.50 12.05
N GLY A 46 5.59 3.45 11.85
CA GLY A 46 6.36 4.60 11.31
C GLY A 46 6.29 5.88 12.15
N GLY A 47 5.96 5.79 13.44
CA GLY A 47 5.74 6.94 14.33
C GLY A 47 4.30 7.49 14.33
N PHE A 48 3.39 6.89 13.56
CA PHE A 48 1.96 7.20 13.57
C PHE A 48 1.21 6.26 14.51
N GLY A 49 0.26 6.81 15.27
CA GLY A 49 -0.59 6.07 16.21
C GLY A 49 -1.99 5.76 15.67
N ASP A 50 -2.21 5.97 14.37
CA ASP A 50 -3.43 5.58 13.67
C ASP A 50 -3.44 4.07 13.35
N LYS A 51 -4.54 3.59 12.77
CA LYS A 51 -4.79 2.15 12.60
C LYS A 51 -4.42 1.61 11.23
N GLY A 52 -3.69 2.39 10.43
CA GLY A 52 -3.38 2.02 9.05
C GLY A 52 -3.38 3.18 8.08
N TYR A 53 -3.21 2.86 6.80
CA TYR A 53 -3.09 3.84 5.74
C TYR A 53 -3.63 3.31 4.41
N TRP A 54 -3.93 4.24 3.50
CA TRP A 54 -4.33 3.92 2.13
C TRP A 54 -3.12 3.81 1.21
N LEU A 55 -2.98 2.69 0.52
CA LEU A 55 -2.10 2.55 -0.63
C LEU A 55 -2.82 2.99 -1.90
N VAL A 56 -2.25 3.99 -2.58
CA VAL A 56 -2.72 4.48 -3.88
C VAL A 56 -1.72 4.05 -4.95
N THR A 57 -2.08 3.05 -5.75
CA THR A 57 -1.10 2.33 -6.60
C THR A 57 -1.16 2.70 -8.08
N LYS A 58 -2.21 3.40 -8.53
CA LYS A 58 -2.33 3.88 -9.92
C LYS A 58 -1.85 5.32 -10.04
N HIS A 59 -1.01 5.56 -11.04
CA HIS A 59 -0.49 6.90 -11.33
C HIS A 59 -1.58 7.97 -11.52
N LYS A 60 -2.72 7.61 -12.13
CA LYS A 60 -3.87 8.53 -12.27
C LYS A 60 -4.40 8.99 -10.91
N ASP A 61 -4.52 8.08 -9.95
CA ASP A 61 -5.10 8.35 -8.62
C ASP A 61 -4.08 9.11 -7.75
N VAL A 62 -2.79 8.80 -7.88
CA VAL A 62 -1.71 9.59 -7.25
C VAL A 62 -1.79 11.05 -7.71
N LYS A 63 -1.88 11.29 -9.03
CA LYS A 63 -2.03 12.65 -9.57
C LYS A 63 -3.27 13.37 -9.05
N ASP A 64 -4.39 12.66 -8.95
CA ASP A 64 -5.65 13.22 -8.45
C ASP A 64 -5.52 13.64 -6.98
N VAL A 65 -4.96 12.80 -6.11
CA VAL A 65 -4.71 13.14 -4.69
C VAL A 65 -3.73 14.32 -4.57
N SER A 66 -2.69 14.37 -5.39
CA SER A 66 -1.69 15.44 -5.35
C SER A 66 -2.19 16.81 -5.81
N LEU A 67 -3.24 16.87 -6.63
CA LEU A 67 -3.70 18.10 -7.28
C LEU A 67 -5.00 18.67 -6.71
N ARG A 68 -5.69 17.93 -5.83
CA ARG A 68 -6.90 18.43 -5.14
C ARG A 68 -6.50 19.45 -4.07
N SER A 69 -7.14 20.62 -4.13
CA SER A 69 -6.93 21.77 -3.22
C SER A 69 -7.88 21.74 -2.03
#